data_AF-A0A9D4SEE6-F1
#
_entry.id   AF-A0A9D4SEE6-F1
#
_cell.length_a   1.000
_cell.length_b   1.000
_cell.length_c   1.000
_cell.angle_alpha   90.00
_cell.angle_beta   90.00
_cell.angle_gamma   90.00
#
_symmetry.space_group_name_H-M   'P 1'
#
loop_
_entity.id
_entity.type
_entity.pdbx_description
1 polymer ?
#
loop_
_entity_poly.entity_id
_entity_poly.type
_entity_poly.pdbx_seq_one_letter_code
_entity_poly.pdbx_strand_id
1 'polypeptide(L)'
;MAGLRMLIENIVVSVKLKMAHLIWSNSETTISEIIDSGFRNFQYFILRIQYTWEEYQQRRITRTYRRLREAILMSFNAWLVIIFLVIYIYSEDSSIWISVKYLEKIVDCQRLDLLAISAIFLFCINEWLWFYLFIQIITYKSPLQSIAYKNLMFDEKQLTTNYRRYLIIFHSFIKITSLICKTCVVIIGTIIYVLEIYFLTKAYFDNQITLVQLLFSMTIFFLICLQVDIISFILLVGTLVVGFILELLKLFYKKICMAK
;
A
#
# COMPACT_ATOMS: atom_id res chain seq x y z
N MET A 1 -36.14 6.22 14.92
CA MET A 1 -35.46 4.90 14.89
C MET A 1 -35.78 4.07 13.64
N ALA A 2 -37.02 4.00 13.15
CA ALA A 2 -37.38 3.19 11.97
C ALA A 2 -36.62 3.56 10.68
N GLY A 3 -36.40 4.86 10.42
CA GLY A 3 -35.65 5.32 9.24
C GLY A 3 -34.17 4.90 9.22
N LEU A 4 -33.51 4.89 10.39
CA LEU A 4 -32.11 4.47 10.51
C LEU A 4 -31.97 2.97 10.22
N ARG A 5 -32.91 2.16 10.70
CA ARG A 5 -32.94 0.71 10.46
C ARG A 5 -33.14 0.38 8.98
N MET A 6 -34.09 1.04 8.31
CA MET A 6 -34.30 0.87 6.86
C MET A 6 -33.06 1.26 6.04
N LEU A 7 -32.37 2.34 6.44
CA LEU A 7 -31.17 2.81 5.77
C LEU A 7 -30.02 1.80 5.95
N ILE A 8 -29.85 1.24 7.14
CA ILE A 8 -28.87 0.16 7.41
C ILE A 8 -29.21 -1.10 6.60
N GLU A 9 -30.48 -1.53 6.58
CA GLU A 9 -30.90 -2.71 5.81
C GLU A 9 -30.65 -2.54 4.30
N ASN A 10 -30.94 -1.36 3.74
CA ASN A 10 -30.65 -1.04 2.34
C ASN A 10 -29.15 -1.04 2.01
N ILE A 11 -28.31 -0.49 2.91
CA ILE A 11 -26.85 -0.55 2.75
C ILE A 11 -26.38 -2.01 2.76
N VAL A 12 -26.85 -2.82 3.71
CA VAL A 12 -26.45 -4.23 3.82
C VAL A 12 -26.85 -5.02 2.58
N VAL A 13 -28.08 -4.84 2.07
CA VAL A 13 -28.54 -5.51 0.83
C VAL A 13 -27.72 -5.07 -0.38
N SER A 14 -27.46 -3.76 -0.53
CA SER A 14 -26.64 -3.22 -1.61
C SER A 14 -25.21 -3.75 -1.58
N VAL A 15 -24.60 -3.83 -0.40
CA VAL A 15 -23.26 -4.39 -0.20
C VAL A 15 -23.23 -5.88 -0.52
N LYS A 16 -24.25 -6.66 -0.08
CA LYS A 16 -24.36 -8.09 -0.43
C LYS A 16 -24.46 -8.31 -1.94
N LEU A 17 -25.29 -7.54 -2.63
CA LEU A 17 -25.45 -7.64 -4.09
C LEU A 17 -24.16 -7.26 -4.82
N LYS A 18 -23.46 -6.21 -4.39
CA LYS A 18 -22.14 -5.84 -4.95
C LYS A 18 -21.09 -6.92 -4.70
N MET A 19 -21.06 -7.50 -3.51
CA MET A 19 -20.14 -8.60 -3.20
C MET A 19 -20.45 -9.85 -4.04
N ALA A 20 -21.72 -10.22 -4.18
CA ALA A 20 -22.14 -11.34 -5.02
C ALA A 20 -21.77 -11.12 -6.49
N HIS A 21 -21.99 -9.90 -7.01
CA HIS A 21 -21.57 -9.53 -8.35
C HIS A 21 -20.04 -9.60 -8.53
N LEU A 22 -19.26 -9.10 -7.57
CA LEU A 22 -17.79 -9.19 -7.58
C LEU A 22 -17.28 -10.64 -7.57
N ILE A 23 -17.93 -11.51 -6.79
CA ILE A 23 -17.59 -12.94 -6.75
C ILE A 23 -17.97 -13.62 -8.08
N TRP A 24 -19.13 -13.28 -8.64
CA TRP A 24 -19.58 -13.84 -9.91
C TRP A 24 -18.70 -13.38 -11.08
N SER A 25 -18.33 -12.09 -11.15
CA SER A 25 -17.43 -11.57 -12.18
C SER A 25 -16.03 -12.19 -12.09
N ASN A 26 -15.61 -12.61 -10.90
CA ASN A 26 -14.34 -13.31 -10.71
C ASN A 26 -14.41 -14.83 -11.03
N SER A 27 -15.59 -15.39 -11.33
CA SER A 27 -15.73 -16.83 -11.58
C SER A 27 -15.16 -17.27 -12.94
N GLU A 28 -15.03 -16.34 -13.87
CA GLU A 28 -14.39 -16.56 -15.19
C GLU A 28 -12.87 -16.35 -15.14
N THR A 29 -12.33 -15.78 -14.05
CA THR A 29 -10.92 -15.43 -13.94
C THR A 29 -10.05 -16.67 -13.83
N THR A 30 -8.97 -16.70 -14.60
CA THR A 30 -7.99 -17.80 -14.57
C THR A 30 -6.96 -17.58 -13.45
N ILE A 31 -6.35 -18.65 -12.95
CA ILE A 31 -5.27 -18.56 -11.94
C ILE A 31 -4.07 -17.79 -12.52
N SER A 32 -3.76 -17.99 -13.80
CA SER A 32 -2.72 -17.28 -14.53
C SER A 32 -2.99 -15.78 -14.54
N GLU A 33 -4.22 -15.36 -14.85
CA GLU A 33 -4.61 -13.94 -14.77
C GLU A 33 -4.45 -13.37 -13.35
N ILE A 34 -4.79 -14.16 -12.32
CA ILE A 34 -4.62 -13.77 -10.91
C ILE A 34 -3.14 -13.56 -10.59
N ILE A 35 -2.28 -14.50 -11.00
CA ILE A 35 -0.82 -14.43 -10.79
C ILE A 35 -0.24 -13.22 -11.54
N ASP A 36 -0.59 -13.02 -12.80
CA ASP A 36 -0.11 -11.90 -13.61
C ASP A 36 -0.56 -10.55 -13.04
N SER A 37 -1.82 -10.46 -12.60
CA SER A 37 -2.33 -9.27 -11.92
C SER A 37 -1.59 -9.03 -10.60
N GLY A 38 -1.36 -10.07 -9.81
CA GLY A 38 -0.60 -10.00 -8.56
C GLY A 38 0.84 -9.54 -8.81
N PHE A 39 1.48 -10.06 -9.86
CA PHE A 39 2.83 -9.69 -10.25
C PHE A 39 2.91 -8.23 -10.71
N ARG A 40 1.98 -7.76 -11.54
CA ARG A 40 1.91 -6.35 -11.94
C ARG A 40 1.73 -5.42 -10.73
N ASN A 41 0.87 -5.80 -9.78
CA ASN A 41 0.69 -5.04 -8.55
C ASN A 41 1.96 -5.02 -7.69
N PHE A 42 2.63 -6.17 -7.55
CA PHE A 42 3.92 -6.27 -6.87
C PHE A 42 4.98 -5.38 -7.53
N GLN A 43 5.07 -5.40 -8.85
CA GLN A 43 5.99 -4.56 -9.60
C GLN A 43 5.73 -3.07 -9.40
N TYR A 44 4.47 -2.65 -9.47
CA TYR A 44 4.10 -1.25 -9.33
C TYR A 44 4.34 -0.73 -7.91
N PHE A 45 3.81 -1.41 -6.89
CA PHE A 45 3.85 -0.91 -5.51
C PHE A 45 5.16 -1.25 -4.78
N ILE A 46 5.68 -2.47 -4.97
CA ILE A 46 6.82 -2.98 -4.19
C ILE A 46 8.14 -2.79 -4.93
N LEU A 47 8.20 -2.95 -6.25
CA LEU A 47 9.45 -2.74 -6.99
C LEU A 47 9.57 -1.34 -7.60
N ARG A 48 8.44 -0.66 -7.81
CA ARG A 48 8.34 0.65 -8.49
C ARG A 48 8.93 0.66 -9.90
N ILE A 49 9.00 -0.50 -10.54
CA ILE A 49 9.47 -0.68 -11.91
C ILE A 49 8.68 -1.79 -12.59
N GLN A 50 8.14 -1.46 -13.76
CA GLN A 50 7.39 -2.38 -14.60
C GLN A 50 8.33 -3.08 -15.59
N TYR A 51 8.25 -4.40 -15.67
CA TYR A 51 9.01 -5.23 -16.61
C TYR A 51 8.25 -6.53 -16.92
N THR A 52 8.61 -7.25 -17.98
CA THR A 52 8.04 -8.58 -18.25
C THR A 52 8.94 -9.69 -17.71
N TRP A 53 8.39 -10.89 -17.48
CA TRP A 53 9.19 -12.07 -17.14
C TRP A 53 10.28 -12.33 -18.18
N GLU A 54 9.96 -12.17 -19.46
CA GLU A 54 10.91 -12.33 -20.56
C GLU A 54 12.06 -11.32 -20.48
N GLU A 55 11.77 -10.04 -20.23
CA GLU A 55 12.80 -9.01 -20.04
C GLU A 55 13.74 -9.35 -18.88
N TYR A 56 13.20 -9.91 -17.79
CA TYR A 56 14.01 -10.36 -16.66
C TYR A 56 14.92 -11.53 -17.03
N GLN A 57 14.36 -12.57 -17.67
CA GLN A 57 15.10 -13.78 -18.06
C GLN A 57 16.20 -13.48 -19.09
N GLN A 58 15.89 -12.64 -20.09
CA GLN A 58 16.85 -12.23 -21.11
C GLN A 58 17.85 -11.17 -20.61
N ARG A 59 17.72 -10.72 -19.36
CA ARG A 59 18.54 -9.67 -18.75
C ARG A 59 18.50 -8.33 -19.50
N ARG A 60 17.33 -7.95 -19.97
CA ARG A 60 17.08 -6.80 -20.86
C ARG A 60 16.06 -5.79 -20.32
N ILE A 61 15.94 -5.64 -19.00
CA ILE A 61 15.14 -4.57 -18.40
C ILE A 61 15.77 -3.22 -18.79
N THR A 62 15.05 -2.48 -19.64
CA THR A 62 15.50 -1.19 -20.16
C THR A 62 15.52 -0.14 -19.05
N ARG A 63 16.67 0.51 -18.84
CA ARG A 63 16.88 1.52 -17.80
C ARG A 63 16.63 2.94 -18.33
N THR A 64 15.43 3.20 -18.85
CA THR A 64 15.05 4.54 -19.33
C THR A 64 14.41 5.36 -18.21
N TYR A 65 14.56 6.69 -18.27
CA TYR A 65 13.87 7.62 -17.35
C TYR A 65 12.37 7.34 -17.28
N ARG A 66 11.72 7.08 -18.42
CA ARG A 66 10.28 6.77 -18.48
C ARG A 66 9.89 5.60 -17.56
N ARG A 67 10.70 4.53 -17.50
CA ARG A 67 10.43 3.36 -16.65
C ARG A 67 10.82 3.57 -15.19
N LEU A 68 11.80 4.43 -14.94
CA LEU A 68 12.29 4.73 -13.59
C LEU A 68 11.59 5.91 -12.92
N ARG A 69 10.81 6.68 -13.68
CA ARG A 69 10.15 7.90 -13.21
C ARG A 69 9.32 7.67 -11.95
N GLU A 70 8.55 6.58 -11.90
CA GLU A 70 7.71 6.25 -10.75
C GLU A 70 8.56 5.93 -9.51
N ALA A 71 9.58 5.07 -9.66
CA ALA A 71 10.55 4.79 -8.60
C ALA A 71 11.21 6.07 -8.07
N ILE A 72 11.68 6.94 -8.96
CA ILE A 72 12.36 8.19 -8.59
C ILE A 72 11.40 9.11 -7.83
N LEU A 73 10.18 9.32 -8.34
CA LEU A 73 9.21 10.21 -7.70
C LEU A 73 8.75 9.69 -6.34
N MET A 74 8.46 8.40 -6.22
CA MET A 74 8.04 7.80 -4.95
C MET A 74 9.17 7.81 -3.90
N SER A 75 10.39 7.46 -4.29
CA SER A 75 11.53 7.52 -3.36
C SER A 75 11.88 8.95 -2.98
N PHE A 76 11.83 9.90 -3.93
CA PHE A 76 12.05 11.32 -3.62
C PHE A 76 11.00 11.83 -2.63
N ASN A 77 9.72 11.49 -2.82
CA ASN A 77 8.65 11.82 -1.88
C ASN A 77 8.92 11.24 -0.49
N ALA A 78 9.30 9.97 -0.40
CA ALA A 78 9.60 9.30 0.87
C ALA A 78 10.77 9.99 1.61
N TRP A 79 11.86 10.32 0.91
CA TRP A 79 12.99 11.02 1.51
C TRP A 79 12.65 12.44 1.94
N LEU A 80 11.85 13.19 1.17
CA LEU A 80 11.36 14.49 1.58
C LEU A 80 10.56 14.40 2.89
N VAL A 81 9.64 13.44 2.97
CA VAL A 81 8.84 13.22 4.20
C VAL A 81 9.74 12.87 5.39
N ILE A 82 10.75 12.01 5.21
CA ILE A 82 11.72 11.69 6.27
C ILE A 82 12.46 12.95 6.73
N ILE A 83 12.98 13.74 5.80
CA ILE A 83 13.69 15.00 6.12
C ILE A 83 12.76 15.96 6.86
N PHE A 84 11.51 16.10 6.41
CA PHE A 84 10.53 16.96 7.06
C PHE A 84 10.18 16.49 8.47
N LEU A 85 10.00 15.20 8.69
CA LEU A 85 9.75 14.66 10.03
C LEU A 85 10.95 14.89 10.96
N VAL A 86 12.18 14.75 10.45
CA VAL A 86 13.40 15.04 11.23
C VAL A 86 13.46 16.52 11.59
N ILE A 87 13.28 17.42 10.62
CA ILE A 87 13.23 18.86 10.87
C ILE A 87 12.12 19.18 11.88
N TYR A 88 10.94 18.60 11.71
CA TYR A 88 9.80 18.80 12.60
C TYR A 88 10.11 18.43 14.06
N ILE A 89 10.81 17.32 14.29
CA ILE A 89 11.20 16.88 15.65
C ILE A 89 12.23 17.81 16.29
N TYR A 90 13.24 18.24 15.52
CA TYR A 90 14.39 18.96 16.07
C TYR A 90 14.28 20.48 15.98
N SER A 91 13.32 21.02 15.25
CA SER A 91 13.17 22.47 15.09
C SER A 91 12.35 23.08 16.23
N GLU A 92 12.84 24.21 16.72
CA GLU A 92 12.04 25.14 17.51
C GLU A 92 11.06 25.92 16.63
N ASP A 93 10.10 26.60 17.26
CA ASP A 93 9.17 27.47 16.54
C ASP A 93 9.96 28.54 15.78
N SER A 94 9.68 28.68 14.49
CA SER A 94 10.34 29.66 13.62
C SER A 94 9.31 30.30 12.69
N SER A 95 9.69 31.35 11.96
CA SER A 95 8.78 32.03 11.02
C SER A 95 8.21 31.12 9.91
N ILE A 96 8.80 29.94 9.70
CA ILE A 96 8.42 28.99 8.64
C ILE A 96 7.81 27.71 9.25
N TRP A 97 8.28 27.28 10.43
CA TRP A 97 7.94 25.97 10.99
C TRP A 97 7.19 26.10 12.30
N ILE A 98 6.25 25.17 12.49
CA ILE A 98 5.57 24.92 13.76
C ILE A 98 6.31 23.80 14.47
N SER A 99 6.70 24.00 15.73
CA SER A 99 7.34 22.96 16.53
C SER A 99 6.36 21.86 16.91
N VAL A 100 6.90 20.66 17.15
CA VAL A 100 6.12 19.52 17.69
C VAL A 100 5.34 19.92 18.94
N LYS A 101 5.99 20.62 19.87
CA LYS A 101 5.38 21.02 21.16
C LYS A 101 4.16 21.91 20.98
N TYR A 102 4.21 22.78 19.98
CA TYR A 102 3.08 23.64 19.68
C TYR A 102 1.90 22.83 19.09
N LEU A 103 2.18 21.88 18.20
CA LEU A 103 1.15 20.97 17.68
C LEU A 103 0.57 20.04 18.75
N GLU A 104 1.39 19.56 19.68
CA GLU A 104 0.93 18.82 20.87
C GLU A 104 -0.11 19.62 21.68
N LYS A 105 0.12 20.92 21.83
CA LYS A 105 -0.81 21.83 22.52
C LYS A 105 -2.12 22.05 21.75
N ILE A 106 -2.06 22.13 20.43
CA ILE A 106 -3.28 22.28 19.59
C ILE A 106 -4.14 21.02 19.62
N VAL A 107 -3.51 19.86 19.51
CA VAL A 107 -4.19 18.57 19.37
C VAL A 107 -4.52 17.95 20.74
N ASP A 108 -4.04 18.56 21.83
CA ASP A 108 -4.13 18.02 23.20
C ASP A 108 -3.58 16.59 23.29
N CYS A 109 -2.44 16.36 22.64
CA CYS A 109 -1.78 15.06 22.57
C CYS A 109 -0.34 15.19 23.06
N GLN A 110 0.05 14.34 24.00
CA GLN A 110 1.43 14.30 24.49
C GLN A 110 2.26 13.31 23.67
N ARG A 111 3.54 13.63 23.48
CA ARG A 111 4.55 12.74 22.90
C ARG A 111 4.34 12.45 21.40
N LEU A 112 3.92 13.45 20.65
CA LEU A 112 3.87 13.39 19.17
C LEU A 112 5.27 13.20 18.57
N ASP A 113 6.32 13.56 19.30
CA ASP A 113 7.72 13.26 18.97
C ASP A 113 7.94 11.75 18.76
N LEU A 114 7.41 10.87 19.62
CA LEU A 114 7.56 9.42 19.44
C LEU A 114 6.86 8.91 18.20
N LEU A 115 5.67 9.46 17.91
CA LEU A 115 4.92 9.07 16.72
C LEU A 115 5.73 9.42 15.46
N ALA A 116 6.28 10.63 15.40
CA ALA A 116 7.13 11.07 14.29
C ALA A 116 8.41 10.22 14.18
N ILE A 117 9.08 9.92 15.30
CA ILE A 117 10.27 9.03 15.33
C ILE A 117 9.91 7.63 14.80
N SER A 118 8.78 7.08 15.24
CA SER A 118 8.32 5.76 14.78
C SER A 118 8.04 5.74 13.28
N ALA A 119 7.42 6.80 12.75
CA ALA A 119 7.17 6.97 11.33
C ALA A 119 8.48 7.07 10.52
N ILE A 120 9.48 7.83 11.00
CA ILE A 120 10.81 7.89 10.38
C ILE A 120 11.43 6.49 10.27
N PHE A 121 11.43 5.71 11.37
CA PHE A 121 11.98 4.34 11.32
C PHE A 121 11.26 3.46 10.30
N LEU A 122 9.92 3.49 10.29
CA LEU A 122 9.13 2.71 9.33
C LEU A 122 9.43 3.14 7.89
N PHE A 123 9.55 4.43 7.61
CA PHE A 123 9.82 4.95 6.27
C PHE A 123 11.23 4.59 5.81
N CYS A 124 12.23 4.72 6.69
CA CYS A 124 13.61 4.31 6.41
C CYS A 124 13.72 2.81 6.13
N ILE A 125 13.08 1.96 6.95
CA ILE A 125 13.06 0.50 6.73
C ILE A 125 12.42 0.17 5.39
N ASN A 126 11.30 0.80 5.07
CA ASN A 126 10.59 0.59 3.81
C ASN A 126 11.45 1.00 2.59
N GLU A 127 12.07 2.18 2.60
CA GLU A 127 12.93 2.63 1.51
C GLU A 127 14.19 1.76 1.37
N TRP A 128 14.77 1.32 2.49
CA TRP A 128 15.90 0.39 2.47
C TRP A 128 15.54 -0.97 1.86
N LEU A 129 14.41 -1.56 2.29
CA LEU A 129 13.90 -2.82 1.73
C LEU A 129 13.61 -2.69 0.24
N TRP A 130 12.95 -1.60 -0.16
CA TRP A 130 12.68 -1.30 -1.55
C TRP A 130 13.98 -1.23 -2.36
N PHE A 131 14.95 -0.44 -1.90
CA PHE A 131 16.21 -0.24 -2.62
C PHE A 131 16.98 -1.56 -2.76
N TYR A 132 17.03 -2.37 -1.70
CA TYR A 132 17.64 -3.69 -1.73
C TYR A 132 16.99 -4.60 -2.79
N LEU A 133 15.66 -4.69 -2.81
CA LEU A 133 14.92 -5.48 -3.80
C LEU A 133 15.11 -4.92 -5.23
N PHE A 134 15.07 -3.61 -5.37
CA PHE A 134 15.27 -2.92 -6.64
C PHE A 134 16.65 -3.25 -7.25
N ILE A 135 17.72 -3.17 -6.45
CA ILE A 135 19.08 -3.54 -6.86
C ILE A 135 19.14 -5.01 -7.31
N GLN A 136 18.54 -5.94 -6.55
CA GLN A 136 18.50 -7.35 -6.94
C GLN A 136 17.79 -7.57 -8.28
N ILE A 137 16.74 -6.81 -8.57
CA ILE A 137 15.99 -6.93 -9.81
C ILE A 137 16.79 -6.39 -10.99
N ILE A 138 17.35 -5.18 -10.90
CA ILE A 138 18.11 -4.59 -12.01
C ILE A 138 19.45 -5.31 -12.28
N THR A 139 19.95 -6.07 -11.30
CA THR A 139 21.15 -6.92 -11.43
C THR A 139 20.82 -8.36 -11.79
N TYR A 140 19.54 -8.72 -11.93
CA TYR A 140 19.06 -10.07 -12.27
C TYR A 140 19.49 -11.15 -11.27
N LYS A 141 19.61 -10.79 -9.99
CA LYS A 141 20.04 -11.67 -8.88
C LYS A 141 18.92 -11.97 -7.88
N SER A 142 17.67 -11.65 -8.21
CA SER A 142 16.57 -11.85 -7.26
C SER A 142 16.16 -13.32 -7.20
N PRO A 143 16.30 -13.99 -6.04
CA PRO A 143 15.87 -15.38 -5.91
C PRO A 143 14.35 -15.51 -6.02
N LEU A 144 13.60 -14.51 -5.57
CA LEU A 144 12.14 -14.46 -5.66
C LEU A 144 11.66 -14.60 -7.11
N GLN A 145 12.34 -13.92 -8.03
CA GLN A 145 12.07 -14.01 -9.46
C GLN A 145 12.29 -15.43 -10.01
N SER A 146 13.39 -16.06 -9.62
CA SER A 146 13.68 -17.44 -10.06
C SER A 146 12.66 -18.46 -9.52
N ILE A 147 12.22 -18.28 -8.27
CA ILE A 147 11.21 -19.13 -7.63
C ILE A 147 9.85 -18.91 -8.29
N ALA A 148 9.49 -17.64 -8.52
CA ALA A 148 8.24 -17.27 -9.16
C ALA A 148 8.17 -17.82 -10.59
N TYR A 149 9.20 -17.63 -11.41
CA TYR A 149 9.22 -18.16 -12.77
C TYR A 149 9.10 -19.69 -12.80
N LYS A 150 9.85 -20.41 -11.96
CA LYS A 150 9.83 -21.88 -11.93
C LYS A 150 8.51 -22.47 -11.43
N ASN A 151 7.87 -21.83 -10.45
CA ASN A 151 6.72 -22.40 -9.75
C ASN A 151 5.37 -21.77 -10.14
N LEU A 152 5.36 -20.60 -10.79
CA LEU A 152 4.13 -19.86 -11.15
C LEU A 152 3.83 -19.88 -12.65
N MET A 153 4.78 -20.22 -13.54
CA MET A 153 4.50 -20.52 -14.95
C MET A 153 3.89 -21.94 -15.05
N PHE A 154 2.63 -22.04 -14.69
CA PHE A 154 1.91 -23.31 -14.51
C PHE A 154 0.86 -23.54 -15.60
N ASP A 155 0.72 -24.79 -16.06
CA ASP A 155 -0.44 -25.20 -16.84
C ASP A 155 -1.61 -25.49 -15.89
N GLU A 156 -2.59 -24.57 -15.87
CA GLU A 156 -3.79 -24.65 -15.02
C GLU A 156 -4.49 -26.00 -15.05
N LYS A 157 -4.37 -26.73 -16.16
CA LYS A 157 -4.97 -28.05 -16.36
C LYS A 157 -4.45 -29.11 -15.38
N GLN A 158 -3.29 -28.90 -14.74
CA GLN A 158 -2.79 -29.86 -13.77
C GLN A 158 -3.45 -29.69 -12.38
N LEU A 159 -4.21 -28.63 -12.11
CA LEU A 159 -4.96 -28.49 -10.86
C LEU A 159 -6.33 -29.17 -11.00
N THR A 160 -6.75 -29.92 -9.98
CA THR A 160 -8.13 -30.44 -9.95
C THR A 160 -9.12 -29.28 -9.87
N THR A 161 -10.29 -29.44 -10.49
CA THR A 161 -11.34 -28.41 -10.55
C THR A 161 -11.70 -27.87 -9.15
N ASN A 162 -11.69 -28.73 -8.14
CA ASN A 162 -11.98 -28.34 -6.75
C ASN A 162 -10.90 -27.40 -6.17
N TYR A 163 -9.62 -27.69 -6.38
CA TYR A 163 -8.53 -26.81 -5.90
C TYR A 163 -8.49 -25.50 -6.66
N ARG A 164 -8.78 -25.51 -7.98
CA ARG A 164 -8.88 -24.29 -8.77
C ARG A 164 -10.00 -23.38 -8.25
N ARG A 165 -11.19 -23.93 -8.04
CA ARG A 165 -12.33 -23.19 -7.51
C ARG A 165 -12.03 -22.62 -6.12
N TYR A 166 -11.38 -23.41 -5.25
CA TYR A 166 -10.96 -22.94 -3.93
C TYR A 166 -10.02 -21.73 -4.02
N LEU A 167 -8.98 -21.78 -4.85
CA LEU A 167 -8.03 -20.68 -5.01
C LEU A 167 -8.68 -19.40 -5.55
N ILE A 168 -9.60 -19.51 -6.51
CA ILE A 168 -10.34 -18.36 -7.04
C ILE A 168 -11.19 -17.70 -5.95
N ILE A 169 -11.88 -18.51 -5.13
CA ILE A 169 -12.67 -18.02 -3.99
C ILE A 169 -11.75 -17.36 -2.95
N PHE A 170 -10.62 -18.00 -2.62
CA PHE A 170 -9.64 -17.47 -1.68
C PHE A 170 -9.05 -16.14 -2.16
N HIS A 171 -8.66 -16.05 -3.43
CA HIS A 171 -8.21 -14.81 -4.04
C HIS A 171 -9.28 -13.71 -3.97
N SER A 172 -10.54 -14.06 -4.30
CA SER A 172 -11.65 -13.12 -4.23
C SER A 172 -11.88 -12.59 -2.82
N PHE A 173 -11.79 -13.47 -1.81
CA PHE A 173 -11.88 -13.08 -0.41
C PHE A 173 -10.77 -12.09 -0.03
N ILE A 174 -9.51 -12.45 -0.31
CA ILE A 174 -8.34 -11.60 -0.07
C ILE A 174 -8.49 -10.23 -0.76
N LYS A 175 -8.93 -10.21 -2.02
CA LYS A 175 -9.14 -8.98 -2.81
C LYS A 175 -10.24 -8.10 -2.21
N ILE A 176 -11.35 -8.68 -1.76
CA ILE A 176 -12.43 -7.94 -1.10
C ILE A 176 -11.95 -7.36 0.24
N THR A 177 -11.30 -8.17 1.08
CA THR A 177 -10.73 -7.70 2.35
C THR A 177 -9.75 -6.56 2.10
N SER A 178 -8.89 -6.68 1.09
CA SER A 178 -8.00 -5.61 0.68
C SER A 178 -8.74 -4.34 0.30
N LEU A 179 -9.76 -4.44 -0.57
CA LEU A 179 -10.53 -3.27 -0.99
C LEU A 179 -11.17 -2.56 0.20
N ILE A 180 -11.71 -3.31 1.16
CA ILE A 180 -12.30 -2.76 2.39
C ILE A 180 -11.21 -2.05 3.21
N CYS A 181 -10.11 -2.72 3.53
CA CYS A 181 -9.01 -2.14 4.30
C CYS A 181 -8.45 -0.87 3.63
N LYS A 182 -8.21 -0.92 2.31
CA LYS A 182 -7.82 0.23 1.49
C LYS A 182 -8.77 1.40 1.68
N THR A 183 -10.06 1.13 1.51
CA THR A 183 -11.09 2.18 1.55
C THR A 183 -11.15 2.80 2.95
N CYS A 184 -11.06 1.98 4.00
CA CYS A 184 -10.98 2.46 5.37
C CYS A 184 -9.76 3.35 5.61
N VAL A 185 -8.56 2.94 5.18
CA VAL A 185 -7.33 3.73 5.33
C VAL A 185 -7.46 5.09 4.66
N VAL A 186 -7.91 5.13 3.39
CA VAL A 186 -8.08 6.39 2.65
C VAL A 186 -9.13 7.30 3.32
N ILE A 187 -10.26 6.75 3.79
CA ILE A 187 -11.28 7.53 4.49
C ILE A 187 -10.72 8.11 5.79
N ILE A 188 -10.03 7.30 6.60
CA ILE A 188 -9.42 7.74 7.86
C ILE A 188 -8.37 8.82 7.57
N GLY A 189 -7.48 8.61 6.60
CA GLY A 189 -6.48 9.60 6.19
C GLY A 189 -7.11 10.92 5.73
N THR A 190 -8.20 10.85 4.96
CA THR A 190 -8.95 12.04 4.52
C THR A 190 -9.56 12.79 5.69
N ILE A 191 -10.18 12.08 6.65
CA ILE A 191 -10.76 12.69 7.86
C ILE A 191 -9.67 13.38 8.69
N ILE A 192 -8.53 12.71 8.89
CA ILE A 192 -7.38 13.28 9.62
C ILE A 192 -6.90 14.57 8.94
N TYR A 193 -6.74 14.55 7.62
CA TYR A 193 -6.31 15.72 6.86
C TYR A 193 -7.31 16.89 6.94
N VAL A 194 -8.62 16.62 6.86
CA VAL A 194 -9.65 17.66 7.02
C VAL A 194 -9.65 18.26 8.43
N LEU A 195 -9.50 17.42 9.46
CA LEU A 195 -9.38 17.89 10.84
C LEU A 195 -8.14 18.75 11.05
N GLU A 196 -7.00 18.34 10.49
CA GLU A 196 -5.74 19.09 10.54
C GLU A 196 -5.86 20.46 9.87
N ILE A 197 -6.44 20.52 8.66
CA ILE A 197 -6.78 21.80 7.99
C ILE A 197 -7.62 22.69 8.92
N TYR A 198 -8.66 22.12 9.54
CA TYR A 198 -9.53 22.87 10.45
C TYR A 198 -8.75 23.44 11.64
N PHE A 199 -7.94 22.62 12.31
CA PHE A 199 -7.14 23.04 13.47
C PHE A 199 -6.11 24.11 13.12
N LEU A 200 -5.37 23.93 12.01
CA LEU A 200 -4.39 24.92 11.57
C LEU A 200 -5.05 26.24 11.15
N THR A 201 -6.17 26.18 10.43
CA THR A 201 -6.90 27.38 10.02
C THR A 201 -7.44 28.14 11.24
N LYS A 202 -7.94 27.41 12.26
CA LYS A 202 -8.34 28.03 13.53
C LYS A 202 -7.16 28.71 14.23
N ALA A 203 -6.02 28.03 14.34
CA ALA A 203 -4.81 28.60 14.93
C ALA A 203 -4.34 29.87 14.20
N TYR A 204 -4.51 29.92 12.87
CA TYR A 204 -4.23 31.11 12.07
C TYR A 204 -5.18 32.27 12.39
N PHE A 205 -6.49 32.02 12.47
CA PHE A 205 -7.48 33.05 12.85
C PHE A 205 -7.31 33.56 14.28
N ASP A 206 -6.81 32.70 15.18
CA ASP A 206 -6.46 33.07 16.55
C ASP A 206 -5.11 33.82 16.64
N ASN A 207 -4.48 34.17 15.51
CA ASN A 207 -3.18 34.83 15.38
C ASN A 207 -2.02 34.06 16.05
N GLN A 208 -2.13 32.74 16.20
CA GLN A 208 -1.12 31.94 16.85
C GLN A 208 -0.05 31.43 15.87
N ILE A 209 -0.40 31.33 14.58
CA ILE A 209 0.53 30.98 13.49
C ILE A 209 0.42 31.98 12.35
N THR A 210 1.48 32.11 11.56
CA THR A 210 1.51 32.94 10.35
C THR A 210 0.91 32.20 9.15
N LEU A 211 0.57 32.95 8.09
CA LEU A 211 0.10 32.37 6.82
C LEU A 211 1.14 31.44 6.20
N VAL A 212 2.43 31.76 6.33
CA VAL A 212 3.53 30.93 5.80
C VAL A 212 3.57 29.59 6.54
N GLN A 213 3.51 29.61 7.87
CA GLN A 213 3.44 28.40 8.69
C GLN A 213 2.21 27.54 8.36
N LEU A 214 1.05 28.16 8.14
CA LEU A 214 -0.18 27.48 7.73
C LEU A 214 0.00 26.70 6.42
N LEU A 215 0.39 27.39 5.35
CA LEU A 215 0.55 26.79 4.02
C LEU A 215 1.60 25.67 4.01
N PHE A 216 2.68 25.90 4.74
CA PHE A 216 3.79 24.98 4.78
C PHE A 216 3.47 23.72 5.60
N SER A 217 2.78 23.89 6.74
CA SER A 217 2.31 22.77 7.56
C SER A 217 1.29 21.92 6.81
N MET A 218 0.29 22.53 6.17
CA MET A 218 -0.69 21.80 5.34
C MET A 218 0.00 20.97 4.25
N THR A 219 1.03 21.53 3.60
CA THR A 219 1.79 20.83 2.56
C THR A 219 2.54 19.63 3.14
N ILE A 220 3.21 19.78 4.28
CA ILE A 220 3.94 18.69 4.94
C ILE A 220 2.99 17.59 5.39
N PHE A 221 1.88 17.94 6.05
CA PHE A 221 0.89 16.97 6.49
C PHE A 221 0.27 16.23 5.31
N PHE A 222 -0.04 16.91 4.21
CA PHE A 222 -0.48 16.25 2.98
C PHE A 222 0.53 15.20 2.48
N LEU A 223 1.82 15.55 2.45
CA LEU A 223 2.87 14.61 2.04
C LEU A 223 3.00 13.42 3.00
N ILE A 224 2.88 13.65 4.32
CA ILE A 224 2.88 12.58 5.33
C ILE A 224 1.68 11.65 5.14
N CYS A 225 0.46 12.18 5.00
CA CYS A 225 -0.74 11.39 4.76
C CYS A 225 -0.61 10.55 3.49
N LEU A 226 -0.13 11.14 2.40
CA LEU A 226 0.12 10.45 1.15
C LEU A 226 1.15 9.31 1.30
N GLN A 227 2.21 9.53 2.08
CA GLN A 227 3.23 8.50 2.33
C GLN A 227 2.70 7.36 3.21
N VAL A 228 1.90 7.67 4.23
CA VAL A 228 1.21 6.67 5.07
C VAL A 228 0.26 5.82 4.23
N ASP A 229 -0.51 6.44 3.32
CA ASP A 229 -1.37 5.72 2.39
C ASP A 229 -0.53 4.78 1.51
N ILE A 230 0.54 5.27 0.88
CA ILE A 230 1.43 4.45 0.04
C ILE A 230 1.96 3.23 0.79
N ILE A 231 2.44 3.40 2.03
CA ILE A 231 2.96 2.27 2.82
C ILE A 231 1.87 1.29 3.19
N SER A 232 0.69 1.81 3.57
CA SER A 232 -0.48 0.97 3.83
C SER A 232 -0.85 0.15 2.60
N PHE A 233 -0.79 0.73 1.41
CA PHE A 233 -0.98 0.03 0.14
C PHE A 233 0.07 -1.05 -0.10
N ILE A 234 1.35 -0.73 0.12
CA ILE A 234 2.46 -1.67 -0.04
C ILE A 234 2.27 -2.89 0.87
N LEU A 235 1.97 -2.66 2.15
CA LEU A 235 1.71 -3.74 3.12
C LEU A 235 0.53 -4.60 2.71
N LEU A 236 -0.54 -3.96 2.24
CA LEU A 236 -1.75 -4.65 1.80
C LEU A 236 -1.47 -5.53 0.58
N VAL A 237 -0.93 -4.96 -0.50
CA VAL A 237 -0.59 -5.67 -1.74
C VAL A 237 0.41 -6.79 -1.47
N GLY A 238 1.43 -6.52 -0.67
CA GLY A 238 2.42 -7.52 -0.25
C GLY A 238 1.74 -8.69 0.45
N THR A 239 0.84 -8.42 1.40
CA THR A 239 0.09 -9.45 2.12
C THR A 239 -0.80 -10.27 1.19
N LEU A 240 -1.46 -9.64 0.20
CA LEU A 240 -2.31 -10.39 -0.75
C LEU A 240 -1.48 -11.32 -1.63
N VAL A 241 -0.40 -10.80 -2.21
CA VAL A 241 0.44 -11.55 -3.14
C VAL A 241 1.12 -12.71 -2.41
N VAL A 242 1.71 -12.45 -1.24
CA VAL A 242 2.34 -13.49 -0.42
C VAL A 242 1.31 -14.50 0.08
N GLY A 243 0.16 -14.05 0.59
CA GLY A 243 -0.90 -14.93 1.08
C GLY A 243 -1.43 -15.87 0.01
N PHE A 244 -1.67 -15.36 -1.21
CA PHE A 244 -2.10 -16.18 -2.33
C PHE A 244 -1.02 -17.19 -2.77
N ILE A 245 0.24 -16.76 -2.89
CA ILE A 245 1.35 -17.64 -3.28
C ILE A 245 1.55 -18.76 -2.25
N LEU A 246 1.48 -18.45 -0.95
CA LEU A 246 1.62 -19.47 0.10
C LEU A 246 0.52 -20.53 0.04
N GLU A 247 -0.73 -20.12 -0.15
CA GLU A 247 -1.84 -21.09 -0.25
C GLU A 247 -1.74 -21.92 -1.53
N LEU A 248 -1.31 -21.31 -2.64
CA LEU A 248 -1.02 -22.03 -3.88
C LEU A 248 0.08 -23.09 -3.69
N LEU A 249 1.21 -22.73 -3.08
CA LEU A 249 2.32 -23.64 -2.79
C LEU A 249 1.92 -24.79 -1.86
N LYS A 250 1.10 -24.50 -0.85
CA LYS A 250 0.55 -25.50 0.07
C LYS A 250 -0.30 -26.55 -0.66
N LEU A 251 -1.14 -26.14 -1.60
CA LEU A 251 -1.94 -27.07 -2.40
C LEU A 251 -1.07 -27.93 -3.31
N PHE A 252 0.01 -27.37 -3.85
CA PHE A 252 0.98 -28.16 -4.62
C PHE A 252 1.66 -29.23 -3.79
N TYR A 253 2.13 -28.87 -2.59
CA TYR A 253 2.77 -29.83 -1.70
C TYR A 253 1.82 -30.98 -1.34
N LYS A 254 0.56 -30.65 -1.04
CA LYS A 254 -0.48 -31.64 -0.76
C LYS A 254 -0.70 -32.61 -1.92
N LYS A 255 -0.72 -32.12 -3.16
CA LYS A 255 -0.86 -32.97 -4.36
C LYS A 255 0.34 -33.92 -4.51
N ILE A 256 1.56 -33.43 -4.32
CA ILE A 256 2.78 -34.25 -4.43
C ILE A 256 2.81 -35.34 -3.37
N CYS A 257 2.44 -35.02 -2.12
CA CYS A 257 2.39 -35.99 -1.04
C CYS A 257 1.30 -37.06 -1.21
N MET A 258 0.19 -36.74 -1.88
CA MET A 258 -0.90 -37.69 -2.16
C MET A 258 -0.65 -38.57 -3.40
N ALA A 259 0.34 -38.23 -4.22
CA ALA A 259 0.71 -39.00 -5.41
C ALA A 259 1.83 -40.04 -5.13
N LYS A 260 2.35 -40.08 -3.90
CA LYS A 260 3.26 -41.12 -3.38
C LYS A 260 2.48 -42.13 -2.57
#